data_AF-A0A1I2I5I3-F1
#
_entry.id   AF-A0A1I2I5I3-F1
#
_cell.length_a   1.000
_cell.length_b   1.000
_cell.length_c   1.000
_cell.angle_alpha   90.00
_cell.angle_beta   90.00
_cell.angle_gamma   90.00
#
_symmetry.space_group_name_H-M   'P 1'
#
loop_
_entity.id
_entity.type
_entity.pdbx_description
1 polymer ?
#
loop_
_entity_poly.entity_id
_entity_poly.type
_entity_poly.pdbx_seq_one_letter_code
_entity_poly.pdbx_strand_id
1 'polypeptide(L)'
;MQIQASGIQDQEVLEAMRTVPRHQFVPLDYLAEAYRNDPLPIGYGQTISQPYIVAYMTEQICPQSDFKVLEIGTGSGYQAAVLAEIVDSVYTIEIVEELGQAARQRLLDLNYNNVRVKIADTIAAEAAVAFSEHFEVELVYCFEKPGVLEDADDDASVMSSLTYETFKGLQESGAIHARMIPKLDNSFNAIKRGVSTVRITNIPGLQEGGTSLN
;
A
#
# COMPACT_ATOMS: atom_id res chain seq x y z
N MET A 1 -0.39 -23.07 -1.23
CA MET A 1 -0.03 -22.03 -0.25
C MET A 1 -1.28 -21.54 0.45
N GLN A 2 -1.19 -21.10 1.71
CA GLN A 2 -2.33 -20.56 2.46
C GLN A 2 -3.04 -19.43 1.70
N ILE A 3 -2.29 -18.53 1.07
CA ILE A 3 -2.83 -17.41 0.30
C ILE A 3 -3.65 -17.82 -0.94
N GLN A 4 -3.32 -18.95 -1.57
CA GLN A 4 -4.07 -19.47 -2.72
C GLN A 4 -5.44 -20.02 -2.29
N ALA A 5 -5.48 -20.68 -1.13
CA ALA A 5 -6.76 -21.10 -0.53
C ALA A 5 -7.60 -19.90 -0.07
N SER A 6 -6.96 -18.74 0.14
CA SER A 6 -7.62 -17.47 0.48
C SER A 6 -8.03 -16.63 -0.74
N GLY A 7 -7.92 -17.16 -1.97
CA GLY A 7 -8.50 -16.52 -3.16
C GLY A 7 -7.52 -15.83 -4.09
N ILE A 8 -6.21 -15.84 -3.82
CA ILE A 8 -5.20 -15.36 -4.78
C ILE A 8 -5.09 -16.36 -5.95
N GLN A 9 -5.28 -15.87 -7.17
CA GLN A 9 -5.36 -16.71 -8.38
C GLN A 9 -4.26 -16.41 -9.39
N ASP A 10 -3.69 -15.21 -9.35
CA ASP A 10 -2.65 -14.81 -10.29
C ASP A 10 -1.38 -15.66 -10.11
N GLN A 11 -0.97 -16.32 -11.19
CA GLN A 11 0.15 -17.28 -11.14
C GLN A 11 1.50 -16.57 -11.01
N GLU A 12 1.68 -15.38 -11.58
CA GLU A 12 2.91 -14.61 -11.47
C GLU A 12 3.08 -14.09 -10.04
N VAL A 13 1.99 -13.60 -9.43
CA VAL A 13 1.96 -13.20 -8.02
C VAL A 13 2.26 -14.38 -7.10
N LEU A 14 1.61 -15.53 -7.33
CA LEU A 14 1.87 -16.73 -6.52
C LEU A 14 3.31 -17.18 -6.65
N GLU A 15 3.92 -17.07 -7.82
CA GLU A 15 5.32 -17.44 -8.02
C GLU A 15 6.28 -16.46 -7.34
N ALA A 16 6.07 -15.15 -7.50
CA ALA A 16 6.84 -14.12 -6.81
C ALA A 16 6.81 -14.33 -5.28
N MET A 17 5.63 -14.62 -4.72
CA MET A 17 5.46 -14.92 -3.29
C MET A 17 6.18 -16.20 -2.83
N ARG A 18 6.43 -17.17 -3.71
CA ARG A 18 7.26 -18.36 -3.42
C ARG A 18 8.74 -18.05 -3.52
N THR A 19 9.14 -17.25 -4.51
CA THR A 19 10.54 -16.92 -4.80
C THR A 19 11.15 -16.06 -3.71
N VAL A 20 10.43 -15.02 -3.26
CA VAL A 20 10.96 -14.06 -2.27
C VAL A 20 11.07 -14.73 -0.88
N PRO A 21 12.27 -14.83 -0.29
CA PRO A 21 12.47 -15.49 1.00
C PRO A 21 12.02 -14.58 2.16
N ARG A 22 10.72 -14.55 2.46
CA ARG A 22 10.12 -13.66 3.48
C ARG A 22 10.86 -13.63 4.83
N HIS A 23 11.44 -14.74 5.28
CA HIS A 23 12.22 -14.80 6.52
C HIS A 23 13.46 -13.90 6.54
N GLN A 24 13.98 -13.48 5.38
CA GLN A 24 15.07 -12.51 5.27
C GLN A 24 14.61 -11.07 5.58
N PHE A 25 13.30 -10.82 5.58
CA PHE A 25 12.67 -9.51 5.74
C PHE A 25 12.03 -9.30 7.12
N VAL A 26 12.24 -10.23 8.06
CA VAL A 26 11.75 -10.13 9.44
C VAL A 26 12.93 -10.12 10.43
N PRO A 27 12.76 -9.53 11.62
CA PRO A 27 13.74 -9.68 12.71
C PRO A 27 13.93 -11.15 13.12
N LEU A 28 15.10 -11.46 13.69
CA LEU A 28 15.47 -12.82 14.10
C LEU A 28 14.45 -13.46 15.06
N ASP A 29 13.85 -12.65 15.94
CA ASP A 29 12.87 -13.10 16.93
C ASP A 29 11.55 -13.60 16.30
N TYR A 30 11.31 -13.29 15.02
CA TYR A 30 10.09 -13.64 14.29
C TYR A 30 10.33 -14.66 13.15
N LEU A 31 11.50 -15.32 13.11
CA LEU A 31 11.82 -16.26 12.03
C LEU A 31 10.86 -17.47 11.98
N ALA A 32 10.40 -17.95 13.14
CA ALA A 32 9.47 -19.08 13.21
C ALA A 32 8.08 -18.71 12.66
N GLU A 33 7.70 -17.44 12.77
CA GLU A 33 6.42 -16.89 12.33
C GLU A 33 6.47 -16.30 10.92
N ALA A 34 7.66 -16.21 10.31
CA ALA A 34 7.88 -15.46 9.07
C ALA A 34 6.89 -15.77 7.94
N TYR A 35 6.42 -17.02 7.86
CA TYR A 35 5.50 -17.51 6.82
C TYR A 35 4.05 -17.68 7.29
N ARG A 36 3.73 -17.33 8.53
CA ARG A 36 2.35 -17.25 9.00
C ARG A 36 1.64 -16.11 8.29
N ASN A 37 0.34 -16.24 8.10
CA ASN A 37 -0.48 -15.20 7.49
C ASN A 37 -0.81 -14.06 8.47
N ASP A 38 0.19 -13.53 9.17
CA ASP A 38 0.07 -12.51 10.21
C ASP A 38 1.04 -11.34 9.89
N PRO A 39 0.71 -10.08 10.24
CA PRO A 39 1.69 -9.00 10.21
C PRO A 39 2.72 -9.21 11.33
N LEU A 40 3.97 -8.79 11.09
CA LEU A 40 5.05 -8.93 12.08
C LEU A 40 5.76 -7.59 12.32
N PRO A 41 6.16 -7.26 13.55
CA PRO A 41 6.95 -6.06 13.83
C PRO A 41 8.30 -6.09 13.11
N ILE A 42 8.71 -4.94 12.57
CA ILE A 42 10.01 -4.76 11.90
C ILE A 42 10.88 -3.66 12.55
N GLY A 43 10.47 -3.18 13.73
CA GLY A 43 11.10 -2.06 14.42
C GLY A 43 10.45 -0.72 14.07
N TYR A 44 10.85 0.34 14.79
CA TYR A 44 10.40 1.73 14.54
C TYR A 44 8.86 1.92 14.52
N GLY A 45 8.13 1.08 15.26
CA GLY A 45 6.67 1.09 15.28
C GLY A 45 6.01 0.62 13.98
N GLN A 46 6.78 0.05 13.04
CA GLN A 46 6.29 -0.43 11.75
C GLN A 46 6.12 -1.97 11.75
N THR A 47 5.36 -2.46 10.77
CA THR A 47 5.14 -3.88 10.55
C THR A 47 5.39 -4.26 9.09
N ILE A 48 5.79 -5.51 8.85
CA ILE A 48 5.67 -6.14 7.53
C ILE A 48 4.25 -6.68 7.40
N SER A 49 3.55 -6.29 6.33
CA SER A 49 2.19 -6.75 6.02
C SER A 49 2.12 -8.27 5.93
N GLN A 50 1.01 -8.88 6.35
CA GLN A 50 0.78 -10.32 6.21
C GLN A 50 0.92 -10.79 4.74
N PRO A 51 1.39 -12.02 4.47
CA PRO A 51 1.54 -12.59 3.13
C PRO A 51 0.32 -12.42 2.22
N TYR A 52 -0.90 -12.65 2.72
CA TYR A 52 -2.12 -12.49 1.93
C TYR A 52 -2.29 -11.05 1.42
N ILE A 53 -1.99 -10.05 2.26
CA ILE A 53 -2.15 -8.63 1.89
C ILE A 53 -1.18 -8.28 0.77
N VAL A 54 0.08 -8.72 0.91
CA VAL A 54 1.11 -8.48 -0.11
C VAL A 54 0.71 -9.09 -1.45
N ALA A 55 0.29 -10.36 -1.45
CA ALA A 55 -0.17 -11.03 -2.66
C ALA A 55 -1.39 -10.33 -3.27
N TYR A 56 -2.36 -9.99 -2.43
CA TYR A 56 -3.60 -9.37 -2.87
C TYR A 56 -3.37 -7.98 -3.48
N MET A 57 -2.65 -7.08 -2.80
CA MET A 57 -2.31 -5.75 -3.34
C MET A 57 -1.55 -5.85 -4.67
N THR A 58 -0.65 -6.84 -4.77
CA THR A 58 0.11 -7.10 -5.99
C THR A 58 -0.81 -7.56 -7.13
N GLU A 59 -1.77 -8.45 -6.86
CA GLU A 59 -2.75 -8.90 -7.86
C GLU A 59 -3.65 -7.75 -8.35
N GLN A 60 -4.02 -6.81 -7.48
CA GLN A 60 -4.94 -5.72 -7.83
C GLN A 60 -4.36 -4.65 -8.75
N ILE A 61 -3.04 -4.48 -8.79
CA ILE A 61 -2.41 -3.53 -9.72
C ILE A 61 -2.12 -4.17 -11.10
N CYS A 62 -2.54 -5.43 -11.33
CA CYS A 62 -2.37 -6.17 -12.58
C CYS A 62 -0.96 -5.98 -13.21
N PRO A 63 0.11 -6.29 -12.45
CA PRO A 63 1.48 -5.92 -12.83
C PRO A 63 1.89 -6.59 -14.14
N GLN A 64 2.64 -5.86 -14.97
CA GLN A 64 3.21 -6.37 -16.21
C GLN A 64 4.73 -6.21 -16.21
N SER A 65 5.42 -7.08 -16.93
CA SER A 65 6.89 -7.12 -16.98
C SER A 65 7.57 -5.85 -17.48
N ASP A 66 6.87 -4.98 -18.20
CA ASP A 66 7.37 -3.68 -18.69
C ASP A 66 7.04 -2.51 -17.76
N PHE A 67 6.31 -2.75 -16.66
CA PHE A 67 5.90 -1.70 -15.74
C PHE A 67 7.07 -1.19 -14.90
N LYS A 68 7.00 0.11 -14.58
CA LYS A 68 7.84 0.74 -13.57
C LYS A 68 6.96 1.17 -12.42
N VAL A 69 7.17 0.56 -11.25
CA VAL A 69 6.30 0.74 -10.09
C VAL A 69 6.93 1.71 -9.10
N LEU A 70 6.11 2.61 -8.56
CA LEU A 70 6.46 3.40 -7.37
C LEU A 70 5.72 2.84 -6.15
N GLU A 71 6.47 2.37 -5.17
CA GLU A 71 5.99 1.98 -3.86
C GLU A 71 6.26 3.10 -2.85
N ILE A 72 5.27 3.40 -2.00
CA ILE A 72 5.40 4.34 -0.88
C ILE A 72 5.30 3.55 0.43
N GLY A 73 6.36 3.61 1.24
CA GLY A 73 6.53 2.81 2.46
C GLY A 73 7.31 1.53 2.18
N THR A 74 8.64 1.65 2.02
CA THR A 74 9.50 0.48 1.80
C THR A 74 9.42 -0.52 2.96
N GLY A 75 9.37 -0.02 4.21
CA GLY A 75 9.37 -0.84 5.42
C GLY A 75 10.54 -1.83 5.44
N SER A 76 10.24 -3.13 5.43
CA SER A 76 11.28 -4.16 5.38
C SER A 76 11.86 -4.38 3.97
N GLY A 77 11.20 -3.90 2.92
CA GLY A 77 11.52 -4.15 1.51
C GLY A 77 10.86 -5.39 0.92
N TYR A 78 10.00 -6.09 1.65
CA TYR A 78 9.41 -7.36 1.19
C TYR A 78 8.44 -7.18 0.00
N GLN A 79 7.54 -6.20 0.08
CA GLN A 79 6.62 -5.91 -1.03
C GLN A 79 7.39 -5.42 -2.27
N ALA A 80 8.40 -4.57 -2.10
CA ALA A 80 9.31 -4.19 -3.17
C ALA A 80 9.97 -5.40 -3.87
N ALA A 81 10.44 -6.39 -3.10
CA ALA A 81 11.03 -7.61 -3.65
C ALA A 81 9.98 -8.44 -4.42
N VAL A 82 8.76 -8.58 -3.89
CA VAL A 82 7.66 -9.29 -4.57
C VAL A 82 7.31 -8.63 -5.90
N LEU A 83 7.23 -7.30 -5.94
CA LEU A 83 6.98 -6.57 -7.19
C LEU A 83 8.13 -6.75 -8.17
N ALA A 84 9.38 -6.74 -7.68
CA ALA A 84 10.58 -6.84 -8.50
C ALA A 84 10.76 -8.18 -9.21
N GLU A 85 10.09 -9.25 -8.75
CA GLU A 85 10.01 -10.53 -9.47
C GLU A 85 9.13 -10.45 -10.72
N ILE A 86 8.23 -9.45 -10.81
CA ILE A 86 7.19 -9.38 -11.85
C ILE A 86 7.46 -8.23 -12.83
N VAL A 87 7.87 -7.05 -12.35
CA VAL A 87 7.95 -5.81 -13.15
C VAL A 87 9.39 -5.42 -13.53
N ASP A 88 9.56 -4.55 -14.54
CA ASP A 88 10.88 -4.07 -15.00
C ASP A 88 11.68 -3.42 -13.87
N SER A 89 11.07 -2.48 -13.15
CA SER A 89 11.74 -1.82 -12.03
C SER A 89 10.79 -1.29 -10.96
N VAL A 90 11.29 -1.33 -9.72
CA VAL A 90 10.58 -0.81 -8.54
C VAL A 90 11.36 0.34 -7.96
N TYR A 91 10.70 1.46 -7.75
CA TYR A 91 11.19 2.60 -7.01
C TYR A 91 10.41 2.62 -5.70
N THR A 92 11.10 2.64 -4.56
CA THR A 92 10.42 2.58 -3.26
C THR A 92 10.94 3.68 -2.34
N ILE A 93 10.04 4.34 -1.63
CA ILE A 93 10.38 5.48 -0.76
C ILE A 93 10.03 5.14 0.69
N GLU A 94 10.98 5.39 1.59
CA GLU A 94 10.84 5.21 3.03
C GLU A 94 11.12 6.50 3.78
N ILE A 95 10.28 6.81 4.77
CA ILE A 95 10.40 7.99 5.64
C ILE A 95 11.32 7.71 6.84
N VAL A 96 11.32 6.48 7.36
CA VAL A 96 12.19 6.04 8.45
C VAL A 96 13.56 5.65 7.89
N GLU A 97 14.55 6.52 8.09
CA GLU A 97 15.88 6.36 7.52
C GLU A 97 16.51 4.98 7.79
N GLU A 98 16.43 4.48 9.01
CA GLU A 98 17.03 3.21 9.39
C GLU A 98 16.37 2.00 8.69
N LEU A 99 15.05 2.03 8.52
CA LEU A 99 14.34 1.00 7.75
C LEU A 99 14.74 1.06 6.28
N GLY A 100 14.79 2.26 5.69
CA GLY A 100 15.16 2.44 4.29
C GLY A 100 16.60 1.98 4.01
N GLN A 101 17.55 2.30 4.90
CA GLN A 101 18.94 1.83 4.77
C GLN A 101 19.03 0.30 4.89
N ALA A 102 18.36 -0.29 5.88
CA ALA A 102 18.35 -1.74 6.09
C ALA A 102 17.70 -2.48 4.92
N ALA A 103 16.56 -2.00 4.42
CA ALA A 103 15.89 -2.55 3.25
C ALA A 103 16.76 -2.47 1.99
N ARG A 104 17.42 -1.34 1.75
CA ARG A 104 18.37 -1.19 0.63
C ARG A 104 19.46 -2.24 0.66
N GLN A 105 20.12 -2.40 1.81
CA GLN A 105 21.21 -3.37 1.93
C GLN A 105 20.71 -4.80 1.73
N ARG A 106 19.60 -5.17 2.39
CA ARG A 106 18.96 -6.49 2.26
C ARG A 106 18.60 -6.82 0.82
N LEU A 107 17.99 -5.89 0.09
CA LEU A 107 17.61 -6.08 -1.31
C LEU A 107 18.83 -6.28 -2.20
N LEU A 108 19.92 -5.53 -1.97
CA LEU A 108 21.20 -5.73 -2.67
C LEU A 108 21.80 -7.11 -2.36
N ASP A 109 21.83 -7.52 -1.10
CA ASP A 109 22.37 -8.82 -0.66
C ASP A 109 21.56 -10.00 -1.27
N LEU A 110 20.27 -9.79 -1.52
CA LEU A 110 19.37 -10.74 -2.18
C LEU A 110 19.37 -10.63 -3.71
N ASN A 111 20.21 -9.78 -4.30
CA ASN A 111 20.34 -9.53 -5.74
C ASN A 111 19.13 -8.87 -6.44
N TYR A 112 18.29 -8.13 -5.71
CA TYR A 112 17.23 -7.29 -6.28
C TYR A 112 17.81 -5.99 -6.87
N ASN A 113 18.48 -6.13 -8.01
CA ASN A 113 19.17 -5.02 -8.69
C ASN A 113 18.23 -4.04 -9.40
N ASN A 114 16.97 -4.42 -9.62
CA ASN A 114 15.92 -3.59 -10.21
C ASN A 114 15.08 -2.82 -9.17
N VAL A 115 15.44 -2.87 -7.88
CA VAL A 115 14.80 -2.09 -6.81
C VAL A 115 15.66 -0.88 -6.42
N ARG A 116 15.07 0.31 -6.42
CA ARG A 116 15.72 1.56 -6.04
C ARG A 116 15.06 2.14 -4.79
N VAL A 117 15.70 1.95 -3.64
CA VAL A 117 15.25 2.50 -2.36
C VAL A 117 15.71 3.94 -2.18
N LYS A 118 14.77 4.85 -1.94
CA LYS A 118 15.02 6.25 -1.59
C LYS A 118 14.55 6.52 -0.16
N ILE A 119 15.39 7.19 0.62
CA ILE A 119 15.00 7.72 1.92
C ILE A 119 14.59 9.16 1.71
N ALA A 120 13.33 9.48 2.00
CA ALA A 120 12.77 10.82 1.85
C ALA A 120 11.43 10.92 2.59
N ASP A 121 11.04 12.13 2.94
CA ASP A 121 9.66 12.40 3.31
C ASP A 121 8.75 12.07 2.12
N THR A 122 7.76 11.22 2.35
CA THR A 122 6.85 10.72 1.33
C THR A 122 5.61 11.58 1.28
N ILE A 123 5.50 12.43 0.25
CA ILE A 123 4.26 13.14 -0.04
C ILE A 123 3.52 12.42 -1.17
N ALA A 124 2.99 11.23 -0.88
CA ALA A 124 2.36 10.35 -1.88
C ALA A 124 1.34 11.07 -2.76
N ALA A 125 0.53 11.95 -2.16
CA ALA A 125 -0.44 12.78 -2.88
C ALA A 125 0.21 13.74 -3.88
N GLU A 126 1.31 14.41 -3.51
CA GLU A 126 2.02 15.33 -4.42
C GLU A 126 2.72 14.58 -5.55
N ALA A 127 3.25 13.39 -5.27
CA ALA A 127 3.81 12.52 -6.31
C ALA A 127 2.72 12.11 -7.31
N ALA A 128 1.55 11.68 -6.82
CA ALA A 128 0.43 11.33 -7.67
C ALA A 128 -0.02 12.52 -8.55
N VAL A 129 -0.10 13.73 -7.96
CA VAL A 129 -0.39 14.97 -8.70
C VAL A 129 0.64 15.22 -9.79
N ALA A 130 1.93 15.15 -9.48
CA ALA A 130 2.98 15.39 -10.47
C ALA A 130 2.92 14.36 -11.61
N PHE A 131 2.64 13.08 -11.32
CA PHE A 131 2.47 12.06 -12.36
C PHE A 131 1.22 12.26 -13.18
N SER A 132 0.14 12.81 -12.62
CA SER A 132 -1.10 13.04 -13.36
C SER A 132 -0.98 14.02 -14.53
N GLU A 133 0.10 14.82 -14.59
CA GLU A 133 0.43 15.65 -15.76
C GLU A 133 0.82 14.81 -16.99
N HIS A 134 1.17 13.54 -16.80
CA HIS A 134 1.76 12.68 -17.83
C HIS A 134 1.06 11.32 -17.96
N PHE A 135 0.39 10.85 -16.91
CA PHE A 135 -0.23 9.54 -16.83
C PHE A 135 -1.64 9.62 -16.26
N GLU A 136 -2.48 8.63 -16.56
CA GLU A 136 -3.67 8.38 -15.76
C GLU A 136 -3.24 7.78 -14.42
N VAL A 137 -3.62 8.41 -13.31
CA VAL A 137 -3.12 8.06 -11.97
C VAL A 137 -4.28 7.80 -11.03
N GLU A 138 -4.33 6.57 -10.54
CA GLU A 138 -5.13 6.20 -9.37
C GLU A 138 -4.25 6.20 -8.12
N LEU A 139 -4.66 6.95 -7.10
CA LEU A 139 -4.01 6.93 -5.79
C LEU A 139 -4.86 6.10 -4.81
N VAL A 140 -4.34 4.96 -4.39
CA VAL A 140 -5.03 4.06 -3.46
C VAL A 140 -4.39 4.12 -2.09
N TYR A 141 -5.18 4.48 -1.07
CA TYR A 141 -4.81 4.36 0.32
C TYR A 141 -5.45 3.13 0.94
N CYS A 142 -4.64 2.11 1.23
CA CYS A 142 -5.08 0.87 1.87
C CYS A 142 -4.82 0.91 3.39
N PHE A 143 -5.87 0.73 4.19
CA PHE A 143 -5.84 0.75 5.66
C PHE A 143 -6.49 -0.51 6.26
N GLU A 144 -6.59 -0.55 7.59
CA GLU A 144 -7.34 -1.59 8.32
C GLU A 144 -8.86 -1.48 8.09
N LYS A 145 -9.39 -0.25 7.99
CA LYS A 145 -10.83 0.04 7.83
C LYS A 145 -11.27 0.00 6.37
N PRO A 146 -12.50 -0.48 6.06
CA PRO A 146 -12.98 -0.71 4.70
C PRO A 146 -13.17 0.55 3.84
N GLY A 147 -13.09 1.72 4.45
CA GLY A 147 -13.12 3.00 3.78
C GLY A 147 -13.31 4.12 4.78
N VAL A 148 -13.91 5.21 4.32
CA VAL A 148 -14.46 6.25 5.18
C VAL A 148 -15.79 5.75 5.72
N LEU A 149 -15.92 5.71 7.04
CA LEU A 149 -17.11 5.24 7.74
C LEU A 149 -17.99 6.43 8.15
N GLU A 150 -19.31 6.29 8.04
CA GLU A 150 -20.26 7.23 8.65
C GLU A 150 -20.28 7.10 10.18
N ASP A 151 -20.06 5.88 10.68
CA ASP A 151 -19.90 5.55 12.10
C ASP A 151 -18.57 4.80 12.30
N ALA A 152 -17.67 5.37 13.11
CA ALA A 152 -16.34 4.82 13.33
C ALA A 152 -16.33 3.41 13.97
N ASP A 153 -17.42 3.05 14.65
CA ASP A 153 -17.58 1.77 15.34
C ASP A 153 -18.36 0.73 14.51
N ASP A 154 -18.88 1.10 13.33
CA ASP A 154 -19.59 0.21 12.41
C ASP A 154 -18.89 0.13 11.05
N ASP A 155 -18.18 -0.96 10.80
CA ASP A 155 -17.49 -1.22 9.52
C ASP A 155 -18.48 -1.37 8.33
N ALA A 156 -19.76 -1.67 8.58
CA ALA A 156 -20.79 -1.71 7.54
C ALA A 156 -21.23 -0.32 7.07
N SER A 157 -20.87 0.73 7.82
CA SER A 157 -21.19 2.13 7.50
C SER A 157 -20.21 2.74 6.47
N VAL A 158 -19.51 1.91 5.69
CA VAL A 158 -18.58 2.36 4.67
C VAL A 158 -19.29 3.15 3.58
N MET A 159 -18.83 4.36 3.35
CA MET A 159 -19.32 5.22 2.28
C MET A 159 -18.77 4.72 0.95
N SER A 160 -19.63 4.43 -0.03
CA SER A 160 -19.18 4.00 -1.37
C SER A 160 -18.56 5.14 -2.18
N SER A 161 -19.02 6.36 -1.94
CA SER A 161 -18.45 7.58 -2.53
C SER A 161 -18.47 8.71 -1.51
N LEU A 162 -17.48 9.60 -1.60
CA LEU A 162 -17.40 10.79 -0.78
C LEU A 162 -17.01 11.97 -1.65
N THR A 163 -17.90 12.96 -1.72
CA THR A 163 -17.61 14.24 -2.38
C THR A 163 -16.97 15.23 -1.41
N TYR A 164 -16.29 16.25 -1.93
CA TYR A 164 -15.72 17.31 -1.08
C TYR A 164 -16.79 18.03 -0.24
N GLU A 165 -17.98 18.26 -0.81
CA GLU A 165 -19.10 18.91 -0.11
C GLU A 165 -19.60 18.06 1.05
N THR A 166 -19.83 16.76 0.80
CA THR A 166 -20.24 15.80 1.84
C THR A 166 -19.18 15.69 2.93
N PHE A 167 -17.90 15.62 2.55
CA PHE A 167 -16.78 15.60 3.49
C PHE A 167 -16.78 16.83 4.41
N LYS A 168 -16.99 18.04 3.87
CA LYS A 168 -17.06 19.25 4.70
C LYS A 168 -18.24 19.25 5.65
N GLY A 169 -19.41 18.79 5.20
CA GLY A 169 -20.56 18.61 6.10
C GLY A 169 -20.29 17.63 7.24
N LEU A 170 -19.63 16.50 6.97
CA LEU A 170 -19.25 15.51 7.98
C LEU A 170 -18.14 16.00 8.92
N GLN A 171 -17.24 16.85 8.42
CA GLN A 171 -16.22 17.52 9.24
C GLN A 171 -16.87 18.51 10.22
N GLU A 172 -17.84 19.30 9.75
CA GLU A 172 -18.56 20.28 10.57
C GLU A 172 -19.45 19.63 11.63
N SER A 173 -20.07 18.49 11.30
CA SER A 173 -20.89 17.72 12.25
C SER A 173 -20.06 16.92 13.28
N GLY A 174 -18.76 16.79 13.06
CA GLY A 174 -17.86 16.01 13.90
C GLY A 174 -17.95 14.49 13.70
N ALA A 175 -18.64 14.04 12.64
CA ALA A 175 -18.80 12.61 12.32
C ALA A 175 -17.49 11.95 11.85
N ILE A 176 -16.56 12.73 11.27
CA ILE A 176 -15.25 12.21 10.85
C ILE A 176 -14.22 12.40 11.97
N HIS A 177 -13.54 11.30 12.32
CA HIS A 177 -12.46 11.33 13.30
C HIS A 177 -11.35 12.30 12.85
N ALA A 178 -10.94 13.21 13.74
CA ALA A 178 -9.96 14.28 13.45
C ALA A 178 -8.64 13.82 12.80
N ARG A 179 -8.18 12.60 13.08
CA ARG A 179 -6.97 12.01 12.48
C ARG A 179 -7.11 11.71 10.98
N MET A 180 -8.33 11.53 10.47
CA MET A 180 -8.60 11.31 9.06
C MET A 180 -8.75 12.59 8.25
N ILE A 181 -9.11 13.71 8.89
CA ILE A 181 -9.34 14.99 8.20
C ILE A 181 -8.14 15.41 7.33
N PRO A 182 -6.88 15.44 7.83
CA PRO A 182 -5.75 15.84 7.00
C PRO A 182 -5.53 14.93 5.78
N LYS A 183 -5.84 13.63 5.92
CA LYS A 183 -5.71 12.68 4.81
C LYS A 183 -6.77 12.93 3.75
N LEU A 184 -8.02 13.14 4.15
CA LEU A 184 -9.12 13.43 3.23
C LEU A 184 -8.92 14.77 2.53
N ASP A 185 -8.51 15.83 3.26
CA ASP A 185 -8.16 17.12 2.67
C ASP A 185 -7.04 16.97 1.63
N ASN A 186 -5.99 16.18 1.93
CA ASN A 186 -4.91 15.90 0.97
C ASN A 186 -5.41 15.13 -0.26
N SER A 187 -6.27 14.13 -0.08
CA SER A 187 -6.85 13.35 -1.17
C SER A 187 -7.69 14.23 -2.11
N PHE A 188 -8.58 15.07 -1.59
CA PHE A 188 -9.38 15.97 -2.41
C PHE A 188 -8.52 17.05 -3.10
N ASN A 189 -7.46 17.54 -2.43
CA ASN A 189 -6.49 18.43 -3.06
C ASN A 189 -5.76 17.75 -4.23
N ALA A 190 -5.44 16.47 -4.11
CA ALA A 190 -4.81 15.69 -5.18
C ALA A 190 -5.73 15.56 -6.41
N ILE A 191 -7.01 15.23 -6.19
CA ILE A 191 -8.03 15.15 -7.26
C ILE A 191 -8.15 16.49 -7.99
N LYS A 192 -8.27 17.59 -7.23
CA LYS A 192 -8.35 18.95 -7.78
C LYS A 192 -7.16 19.31 -8.67
N ARG A 193 -6.02 18.66 -8.46
CA ARG A 193 -4.76 18.92 -9.16
C ARG A 193 -4.42 17.87 -10.22
N GLY A 194 -5.35 16.99 -10.57
CA GLY A 194 -5.24 16.12 -11.75
C GLY A 194 -5.25 14.63 -11.47
N VAL A 195 -5.14 14.20 -10.21
CA VAL A 195 -5.24 12.76 -9.87
C VAL A 195 -6.63 12.25 -10.27
N SER A 196 -6.67 11.23 -11.12
CA SER A 196 -7.89 10.74 -11.76
C SER A 196 -8.89 10.19 -10.75
N THR A 197 -8.40 9.45 -9.76
CA THR A 197 -9.23 8.90 -8.69
C THR A 197 -8.40 8.71 -7.42
N VAL A 198 -8.99 8.98 -6.27
CA VAL A 198 -8.44 8.57 -4.98
C VAL A 198 -9.39 7.56 -4.34
N ARG A 199 -8.86 6.43 -3.90
CA ARG A 199 -9.64 5.38 -3.23
C ARG A 199 -9.11 5.16 -1.82
N ILE A 200 -10.01 5.14 -0.84
CA ILE A 200 -9.71 4.76 0.54
C ILE A 200 -10.41 3.45 0.81
N THR A 201 -9.64 2.43 1.16
CA THR A 201 -10.19 1.09 1.31
C THR A 201 -9.37 0.24 2.27
N ASN A 202 -9.85 -0.97 2.57
CA ASN A 202 -9.05 -2.04 3.15
C ASN A 202 -8.78 -3.12 2.10
N ILE A 203 -8.29 -4.26 2.57
CA ILE A 203 -7.99 -5.39 1.71
C ILE A 203 -9.24 -5.88 0.98
N PRO A 204 -10.32 -6.40 1.61
CA PRO A 204 -11.53 -6.78 0.86
C PRO A 204 -11.96 -5.75 -0.19
N GLY A 205 -11.87 -4.47 0.16
CA GLY A 205 -12.31 -3.39 -0.69
C GLY A 205 -11.36 -2.95 -1.81
N LEU A 206 -10.20 -3.56 -2.04
CA LEU A 206 -9.49 -3.31 -3.32
C LEU A 206 -10.24 -3.97 -4.49
N GLN A 207 -10.89 -5.10 -4.27
CA GLN A 207 -11.78 -5.78 -5.23
C GLN A 207 -13.23 -5.32 -5.09
N GLU A 208 -13.75 -5.29 -3.87
CA GLU A 208 -15.16 -5.01 -3.59
C GLU A 208 -15.49 -3.51 -3.68
N GLY A 209 -14.47 -2.66 -3.76
CA GLY A 209 -14.58 -1.23 -3.66
C GLY A 209 -14.38 -0.74 -2.22
N GLY A 210 -14.10 0.55 -2.09
CA GLY A 210 -14.08 1.24 -0.81
C GLY A 210 -14.77 2.58 -0.99
N THR A 211 -14.29 3.58 -0.29
CA THR A 211 -14.73 4.95 -0.55
C THR A 211 -13.96 5.52 -1.73
N SER A 212 -14.67 5.72 -2.84
CA SER A 212 -14.14 6.53 -3.95
C SER A 212 -14.31 8.00 -3.61
N LEU A 213 -13.23 8.77 -3.76
CA LEU A 213 -13.27 10.22 -3.61
C LEU A 213 -13.36 10.84 -5.00
N ASN A 214 -14.31 11.74 -5.17
CA ASN A 214 -14.66 12.36 -6.46
C ASN A 214 -15.20 13.78 -6.30
#